data_AF-A0A0A0J0P8-F1
#
_entry.id   AF-A0A0A0J0P8-F1
#
_cell.length_a   1.000
_cell.length_b   1.000
_cell.length_c   1.000
_cell.angle_alpha   90.00
_cell.angle_beta   90.00
_cell.angle_gamma   90.00
#
_symmetry.space_group_name_H-M   'P 1'
#
loop_
_entity.id
_entity.type
_entity.pdbx_description
1 polymer ?
#
loop_
_entity_poly.entity_id
_entity_poly.type
_entity_poly.pdbx_seq_one_letter_code
_entity_poly.pdbx_strand_id
1 'polypeptide(L)'
;APTGGMDQAAALHCTPAHALRLDCRDGSFGQVPFDLAAHGLALLVTDTRASHALADGQYGARRDACETAADFLGVEFLRDVEPGALGEALERLPDEVLRRRTRHVVTEIARVDAVVDALGRDDLAEVGRLFVASHESLRDDYEVSCTELDLVVDTAVAEGALGSRMTGGGFGGSAISLVPVGEVERVSKAIKAAFEAA
;
A
#
# COMPACT_ATOMS: atom_id res chain seq x y z
N ALA A 1 3.30 -5.82 -18.52
CA ALA A 1 1.91 -5.81 -18.01
C ALA A 1 1.31 -4.42 -18.25
N PRO A 2 0.01 -4.27 -18.47
CA PRO A 2 -0.62 -2.95 -18.48
C PRO A 2 -0.60 -2.40 -17.04
N THR A 3 0.40 -1.58 -16.73
CA THR A 3 0.55 -0.90 -15.42
C THR A 3 -0.18 0.44 -15.44
N GLY A 4 -0.46 0.98 -14.25
CA GLY A 4 -0.82 2.39 -14.11
C GLY A 4 0.34 3.34 -14.45
N GLY A 5 0.12 4.65 -14.28
CA GLY A 5 1.12 5.70 -14.54
C GLY A 5 1.93 6.17 -13.32
N MET A 6 1.75 5.54 -12.16
CA MET A 6 2.34 5.97 -10.88
C MET A 6 3.87 5.97 -10.92
N ASP A 7 4.49 4.89 -11.41
CA ASP A 7 5.95 4.74 -11.40
C ASP A 7 6.63 5.82 -12.27
N GLN A 8 6.06 6.10 -13.44
CA GLN A 8 6.56 7.13 -14.35
C GLN A 8 6.35 8.53 -13.75
N ALA A 9 5.20 8.80 -13.14
CA ALA A 9 4.92 10.07 -12.50
C ALA A 9 5.87 10.34 -11.32
N ALA A 10 6.10 9.33 -10.46
CA ALA A 10 7.05 9.43 -9.36
C ALA A 10 8.48 9.69 -9.86
N ALA A 11 8.94 8.96 -10.88
CA ALA A 11 10.27 9.13 -11.45
C ALA A 11 10.50 10.53 -12.08
N LEU A 12 9.44 11.14 -12.65
CA LEU A 12 9.53 12.43 -13.32
C LEU A 12 9.31 13.63 -12.39
N HIS A 13 8.48 13.46 -11.35
CA HIS A 13 7.96 14.59 -10.58
C HIS A 13 8.39 14.62 -9.11
N CYS A 14 8.92 13.54 -8.53
CA CYS A 14 9.34 13.56 -7.12
C CYS A 14 10.48 14.56 -6.89
N THR A 15 10.40 15.28 -5.77
CA THR A 15 11.46 16.17 -5.29
C THR A 15 12.02 15.69 -3.96
N PRO A 16 13.27 16.06 -3.60
CA PRO A 16 13.85 15.65 -2.33
C PRO A 16 12.96 16.00 -1.13
N ALA A 17 12.91 15.11 -0.14
CA ALA A 17 12.16 15.27 1.11
C ALA A 17 10.64 15.47 0.94
N HIS A 18 10.07 15.05 -0.19
CA HIS A 18 8.63 15.08 -0.44
C HIS A 18 8.13 13.73 -0.97
N ALA A 19 6.90 13.37 -0.60
CA ALA A 19 6.09 12.39 -1.29
C ALA A 19 5.29 13.08 -2.41
N LEU A 20 4.92 12.32 -3.45
CA LEU A 20 4.07 12.81 -4.53
C LEU A 20 2.62 12.32 -4.31
N ARG A 21 1.69 13.26 -4.10
CA ARG A 21 0.26 12.96 -4.21
C ARG A 21 -0.10 13.02 -5.69
N LEU A 22 -0.54 11.90 -6.24
CA LEU A 22 -0.97 11.78 -7.64
C LEU A 22 -2.46 11.44 -7.70
N ASP A 23 -3.22 12.25 -8.42
CA ASP A 23 -4.57 11.92 -8.81
C ASP A 23 -4.53 11.12 -10.13
N CYS A 24 -4.78 9.81 -10.04
CA CYS A 24 -4.74 8.95 -11.23
C CYS A 24 -5.92 9.14 -12.21
N ARG A 25 -6.96 9.92 -11.85
CA ARG A 25 -8.11 10.18 -12.73
C ARG A 25 -7.75 11.24 -13.77
N ASP A 26 -7.16 12.35 -13.35
CA ASP A 26 -6.85 13.49 -14.21
C ASP A 26 -5.35 13.75 -14.40
N GLY A 27 -4.50 12.99 -13.67
CA GLY A 27 -3.05 13.12 -13.72
C GLY A 27 -2.51 14.33 -12.94
N SER A 28 -3.36 15.06 -12.22
CA SER A 28 -2.91 16.16 -11.37
C SER A 28 -2.05 15.64 -10.23
N PHE A 29 -1.07 16.43 -9.81
CA PHE A 29 -0.15 16.03 -8.75
C PHE A 29 0.26 17.20 -7.85
N GLY A 30 0.71 16.86 -6.65
CA GLY A 30 1.24 17.82 -5.67
C GLY A 30 2.34 17.19 -4.81
N GLN A 31 3.29 18.02 -4.37
CA GLN A 31 4.30 17.59 -3.41
C GLN A 31 3.72 17.67 -1.99
N VAL A 32 3.94 16.62 -1.21
CA VAL A 32 3.59 16.56 0.22
C VAL A 32 4.88 16.43 1.01
N PRO A 33 5.17 17.32 1.97
CA PRO A 33 6.38 17.21 2.80
C PRO A 33 6.49 15.83 3.44
N PHE A 34 7.67 15.23 3.32
CA PHE A 34 7.97 13.89 3.85
C PHE A 34 9.45 13.78 4.21
N ASP A 35 9.93 14.70 5.05
CA ASP A 35 11.31 14.74 5.53
C ASP A 35 11.50 13.84 6.77
N LEU A 36 11.55 12.53 6.57
CA LEU A 36 11.72 11.57 7.66
C LEU A 36 12.97 11.85 8.51
N ALA A 37 14.05 12.34 7.90
CA ALA A 37 15.30 12.61 8.59
C ALA A 37 15.15 13.75 9.61
N ALA A 38 14.36 14.79 9.29
CA ALA A 38 14.01 15.85 10.21
C ALA A 38 13.27 15.35 11.46
N HIS A 39 12.59 14.20 11.37
CA HIS A 39 11.89 13.56 12.48
C HIS A 39 12.66 12.38 13.11
N GLY A 40 13.94 12.19 12.76
CA GLY A 40 14.74 11.09 13.29
C GLY A 40 14.25 9.71 12.83
N LEU A 41 13.57 9.64 11.70
CA LEU A 41 13.07 8.41 11.07
C LEU A 41 13.83 8.11 9.77
N ALA A 42 13.77 6.85 9.36
CA ALA A 42 14.25 6.35 8.08
C ALA A 42 13.15 5.50 7.42
N LEU A 43 13.10 5.53 6.08
CA LEU A 43 12.31 4.59 5.31
C LEU A 43 13.19 3.37 4.99
N LEU A 44 13.01 2.30 5.77
CA LEU A 44 13.71 1.03 5.52
C LEU A 44 12.99 0.29 4.40
N VAL A 45 13.68 0.09 3.27
CA VAL A 45 13.21 -0.75 2.17
C VAL A 45 13.80 -2.15 2.34
N THR A 46 12.95 -3.17 2.39
CA THR A 46 13.36 -4.57 2.51
C THR A 46 12.88 -5.35 1.31
N ASP A 47 13.81 -5.82 0.48
CA ASP A 47 13.57 -6.77 -0.59
C ASP A 47 13.48 -8.18 -0.01
N THR A 48 12.32 -8.82 -0.15
CA THR A 48 12.06 -10.17 0.37
C THR A 48 12.85 -11.23 -0.37
N ARG A 49 13.31 -10.94 -1.61
CA ARG A 49 13.88 -11.92 -2.54
C ARG A 49 13.01 -13.16 -2.73
N ALA A 50 11.71 -13.05 -2.43
CA ALA A 50 10.77 -14.13 -2.67
C ALA A 50 10.88 -14.54 -4.14
N SER A 51 10.97 -15.84 -4.39
CA SER A 51 11.05 -16.38 -5.74
C SER A 51 9.70 -16.16 -6.43
N HIS A 52 9.57 -15.01 -7.07
CA HIS A 52 8.39 -14.65 -7.84
C HIS A 52 8.18 -15.64 -8.99
N ALA A 53 7.14 -16.44 -8.91
CA ALA A 53 6.46 -16.96 -10.09
C ALA A 53 5.52 -15.88 -10.67
N LEU A 54 6.04 -14.68 -10.94
CA LEU A 54 5.29 -13.64 -11.64
C LEU A 54 5.26 -13.99 -13.13
N ALA A 55 4.19 -14.66 -13.59
CA ALA A 55 3.83 -14.62 -15.01
C ALA A 55 2.36 -14.93 -15.35
N ASP A 56 1.55 -15.53 -14.47
CA ASP A 56 0.26 -16.09 -14.93
C ASP A 56 -0.95 -15.24 -14.53
N GLY A 57 -1.08 -14.05 -15.11
CA GLY A 57 -2.36 -13.30 -15.19
C GLY A 57 -2.89 -12.68 -13.88
N GLN A 58 -2.19 -12.85 -12.77
CA GLN A 58 -2.65 -12.43 -11.44
C GLN A 58 -2.99 -10.94 -11.32
N TYR A 59 -2.15 -10.05 -11.88
CA TYR A 59 -2.43 -8.61 -11.91
C TYR A 59 -3.65 -8.29 -12.79
N GLY A 60 -3.76 -8.97 -13.93
CA GLY A 60 -4.92 -8.86 -14.84
C GLY A 60 -6.22 -9.24 -14.13
N ALA A 61 -6.23 -10.35 -13.40
CA ALA A 61 -7.41 -10.78 -12.66
C ALA A 61 -7.91 -9.76 -11.61
N ARG A 62 -7.01 -8.99 -10.97
CA ARG A 62 -7.43 -7.93 -10.03
C ARG A 62 -8.04 -6.75 -10.77
N ARG A 63 -7.45 -6.38 -11.91
CA ARG A 63 -8.00 -5.34 -12.78
C ARG A 63 -9.38 -5.74 -13.31
N ASP A 64 -9.51 -6.94 -13.86
CA ASP A 64 -10.78 -7.46 -14.40
C ASP A 64 -11.87 -7.50 -13.32
N ALA A 65 -11.52 -7.89 -12.09
CA ALA A 65 -12.44 -7.85 -10.96
C ALA A 65 -12.89 -6.42 -10.61
N CYS A 66 -11.98 -5.44 -10.65
CA CYS A 66 -12.34 -4.05 -10.38
C CYS A 66 -13.24 -3.46 -11.49
N GLU A 67 -12.94 -3.75 -12.76
CA GLU A 67 -13.75 -3.32 -13.90
C GLU A 67 -15.14 -3.98 -13.85
N THR A 68 -15.21 -5.28 -13.59
CA THR A 68 -16.49 -6.01 -13.40
C THR A 68 -17.30 -5.43 -12.25
N ALA A 69 -16.68 -5.12 -11.12
CA ALA A 69 -17.38 -4.53 -9.99
C ALA A 69 -17.93 -3.13 -10.32
N ALA A 70 -17.16 -2.30 -11.05
CA ALA A 70 -17.62 -0.99 -11.51
C ALA A 70 -18.86 -1.12 -12.42
N ASP A 71 -18.86 -2.07 -13.35
CA ASP A 71 -20.00 -2.35 -14.23
C ASP A 71 -21.27 -2.74 -13.44
N PHE A 72 -21.15 -3.64 -12.45
CA PHE A 72 -22.28 -4.01 -11.59
C PHE A 72 -22.83 -2.84 -10.76
N LEU A 73 -21.94 -1.94 -10.33
CA LEU A 73 -22.30 -0.77 -9.54
C LEU A 73 -22.85 0.38 -10.40
N GLY A 74 -22.63 0.34 -11.71
CA GLY A 74 -23.04 1.38 -12.65
C GLY A 74 -22.21 2.65 -12.53
N VAL A 75 -20.92 2.50 -12.20
CA VAL A 75 -19.94 3.60 -12.08
C VAL A 75 -18.82 3.42 -13.11
N GLU A 76 -18.15 4.51 -13.48
CA GLU A 76 -17.04 4.42 -14.46
C GLU A 76 -15.79 3.83 -13.81
N PHE A 77 -15.48 4.26 -12.58
CA PHE A 77 -14.39 3.72 -11.77
C PHE A 77 -14.86 3.43 -10.35
N LEU A 78 -14.23 2.46 -9.68
CA LEU A 78 -14.48 2.22 -8.25
C LEU A 78 -14.20 3.45 -7.37
N ARG A 79 -13.40 4.39 -7.86
CA ARG A 79 -13.19 5.70 -7.22
C ARG A 79 -14.47 6.55 -7.12
N ASP A 80 -15.47 6.30 -7.95
CA ASP A 80 -16.75 7.01 -7.90
C ASP A 80 -17.66 6.47 -6.77
N VAL A 81 -17.26 5.41 -6.09
CA VAL A 81 -17.93 4.91 -4.89
C VAL A 81 -17.43 5.69 -3.67
N GLU A 82 -18.29 6.55 -3.13
CA GLU A 82 -17.98 7.30 -1.92
C GLU A 82 -17.77 6.35 -0.72
N PRO A 83 -16.76 6.59 0.15
CA PRO A 83 -16.50 5.72 1.30
C PRO A 83 -17.71 5.52 2.23
N GLY A 84 -18.55 6.55 2.39
CA GLY A 84 -19.78 6.47 3.18
C GLY A 84 -20.88 5.56 2.59
N ALA A 85 -20.83 5.30 1.27
CA ALA A 85 -21.77 4.43 0.56
C ALA A 85 -21.21 3.01 0.33
N LEU A 86 -20.00 2.72 0.83
CA LEU A 86 -19.32 1.45 0.56
C LEU A 86 -20.15 0.24 1.01
N GLY A 87 -20.81 0.30 2.17
CA GLY A 87 -21.65 -0.80 2.66
C GLY A 87 -22.73 -1.21 1.67
N GLU A 88 -23.51 -0.24 1.18
CA GLU A 88 -24.57 -0.45 0.20
C GLU A 88 -24.02 -0.92 -1.15
N ALA A 89 -22.87 -0.40 -1.58
CA ALA A 89 -22.20 -0.86 -2.81
C ALA A 89 -21.82 -2.34 -2.71
N LEU A 90 -21.27 -2.78 -1.58
CA LEU A 90 -20.86 -4.17 -1.38
C LEU A 90 -22.04 -5.15 -1.38
N GLU A 91 -23.21 -4.74 -0.86
CA GLU A 91 -24.43 -5.56 -0.91
C GLU A 91 -24.94 -5.81 -2.33
N ARG A 92 -24.68 -4.88 -3.26
CA ARG A 92 -25.09 -4.98 -4.66
C ARG A 92 -24.20 -5.89 -5.50
N LEU A 93 -22.97 -6.15 -5.07
CA LEU A 93 -22.03 -7.00 -5.79
C LEU A 93 -22.41 -8.48 -5.62
N PRO A 94 -22.30 -9.32 -6.67
CA PRO A 94 -22.85 -10.67 -6.67
C PRO A 94 -22.02 -11.67 -5.84
N ASP A 95 -20.71 -11.49 -5.75
CA ASP A 95 -19.81 -12.43 -5.11
C ASP A 95 -18.79 -11.76 -4.18
N GLU A 96 -18.16 -12.59 -3.36
CA GLU A 96 -17.23 -12.15 -2.32
C GLU A 96 -15.92 -11.60 -2.87
N VAL A 97 -15.44 -12.08 -4.03
CA VAL A 97 -14.20 -11.58 -4.63
C VAL A 97 -14.39 -10.14 -5.05
N LEU A 98 -15.47 -9.83 -5.78
CA LEU A 98 -15.78 -8.45 -6.18
C LEU A 98 -15.96 -7.53 -4.97
N ARG A 99 -16.61 -8.02 -3.91
CA ARG A 99 -16.76 -7.26 -2.65
C ARG A 99 -15.43 -6.93 -2.02
N ARG A 100 -14.53 -7.90 -1.86
CA ARG A 100 -13.21 -7.69 -1.27
C ARG A 100 -12.35 -6.73 -2.09
N ARG A 101 -12.28 -6.92 -3.41
CA ARG A 101 -11.51 -6.02 -4.29
C ARG A 101 -12.07 -4.59 -4.25
N THR A 102 -13.39 -4.43 -4.25
CA THR A 102 -14.05 -3.12 -4.11
C THR A 102 -13.76 -2.49 -2.76
N ARG A 103 -13.86 -3.26 -1.66
CA ARG A 103 -13.55 -2.78 -0.30
C ARG A 103 -12.12 -2.29 -0.23
N HIS A 104 -11.15 -3.05 -0.73
CA HIS A 104 -9.76 -2.63 -0.78
C HIS A 104 -9.61 -1.30 -1.53
N VAL A 105 -10.06 -1.23 -2.79
CA VAL A 105 -9.83 -0.05 -3.63
C VAL A 105 -10.45 1.21 -3.03
N VAL A 106 -11.71 1.15 -2.59
CA VAL A 106 -12.40 2.32 -2.03
C VAL A 106 -11.76 2.77 -0.71
N THR A 107 -11.43 1.82 0.17
CA THR A 107 -10.82 2.16 1.47
C THR A 107 -9.37 2.60 1.33
N GLU A 108 -8.61 2.07 0.38
CA GLU A 108 -7.23 2.47 0.12
C GLU A 108 -7.15 3.87 -0.49
N ILE A 109 -8.09 4.25 -1.38
CA ILE A 109 -8.21 5.62 -1.88
C ILE A 109 -8.42 6.60 -0.71
N ALA A 110 -9.38 6.31 0.18
CA ALA A 110 -9.62 7.14 1.36
C ALA A 110 -8.41 7.17 2.31
N ARG A 111 -7.68 6.06 2.41
CA ARG A 111 -6.48 5.95 3.24
C ARG A 111 -5.32 6.79 2.71
N VAL A 112 -5.17 6.92 1.39
CA VAL A 112 -4.19 7.82 0.78
C VAL A 112 -4.46 9.27 1.19
N ASP A 113 -5.73 9.71 1.15
CA ASP A 113 -6.08 11.05 1.63
C ASP A 113 -5.79 11.20 3.13
N ALA A 114 -6.10 10.19 3.94
CA ALA A 114 -5.74 10.20 5.37
C ALA A 114 -4.22 10.26 5.62
N VAL A 115 -3.39 9.62 4.78
CA VAL A 115 -1.93 9.73 4.86
C VAL A 115 -1.48 11.15 4.53
N VAL A 116 -2.05 11.77 3.48
CA VAL A 116 -1.74 13.16 3.11
C VAL A 116 -2.10 14.12 4.25
N ASP A 117 -3.26 13.93 4.87
CA ASP A 117 -3.70 14.72 6.02
C ASP A 117 -2.81 14.51 7.25
N ALA A 118 -2.37 13.27 7.52
CA ALA A 118 -1.45 12.96 8.60
C ALA A 118 -0.07 13.61 8.37
N LEU A 119 0.46 13.54 7.14
CA LEU A 119 1.69 14.23 6.76
C LEU A 119 1.57 15.75 6.90
N GLY A 120 0.44 16.35 6.52
CA GLY A 120 0.18 17.78 6.71
C GLY A 120 0.12 18.22 8.19
N ARG A 121 -0.02 17.27 9.12
CA ARG A 121 0.00 17.50 10.58
C ARG A 121 1.28 17.01 11.25
N ASP A 122 2.29 16.59 10.48
CA ASP A 122 3.52 15.94 10.97
C ASP A 122 3.26 14.70 11.86
N ASP A 123 2.12 14.03 11.67
CA ASP A 123 1.68 12.88 12.47
C ASP A 123 2.19 11.56 11.89
N LEU A 124 3.51 11.34 11.96
CA LEU A 124 4.17 10.17 11.37
C LEU A 124 3.82 8.85 12.08
N ALA A 125 3.33 8.92 13.32
CA ALA A 125 2.77 7.76 14.00
C ALA A 125 1.47 7.31 13.34
N GLU A 126 0.59 8.25 12.97
CA GLU A 126 -0.61 7.94 12.19
C GLU A 126 -0.27 7.42 10.79
N VAL A 127 0.73 8.01 10.10
CA VAL A 127 1.21 7.45 8.81
C VAL A 127 1.64 5.99 8.97
N GLY A 128 2.36 5.66 10.04
CA GLY A 128 2.72 4.27 10.37
C GLY A 128 1.50 3.36 10.55
N ARG A 129 0.50 3.78 11.34
CA ARG A 129 -0.75 3.02 11.51
C ARG A 129 -1.49 2.81 10.18
N LEU A 130 -1.53 3.84 9.33
CA LEU A 130 -2.14 3.76 8.00
C LEU A 130 -1.35 2.84 7.07
N PHE A 131 -0.02 2.75 7.19
CA PHE A 131 0.76 1.76 6.45
C PHE A 131 0.35 0.34 6.83
N VAL A 132 0.26 0.03 8.13
CA VAL A 132 -0.16 -1.31 8.60
C VAL A 132 -1.57 -1.63 8.12
N ALA A 133 -2.52 -0.71 8.29
CA ALA A 133 -3.90 -0.93 7.85
C ALA A 133 -4.03 -1.10 6.32
N SER A 134 -3.13 -0.47 5.54
CA SER A 134 -3.05 -0.73 4.11
C SER A 134 -2.53 -2.14 3.81
N HIS A 135 -1.48 -2.57 4.51
CA HIS A 135 -0.92 -3.91 4.33
C HIS A 135 -1.95 -4.99 4.63
N GLU A 136 -2.69 -4.86 5.73
CA GLU A 136 -3.79 -5.76 6.09
C GLU A 136 -4.84 -5.81 4.96
N SER A 137 -5.22 -4.66 4.40
CA SER A 137 -6.15 -4.62 3.26
C SER A 137 -5.57 -5.28 2.00
N LEU A 138 -4.28 -5.06 1.70
CA LEU A 138 -3.61 -5.71 0.57
C LEU A 138 -3.49 -7.23 0.73
N ARG A 139 -3.29 -7.70 1.97
CA ARG A 139 -3.22 -9.13 2.30
C ARG A 139 -4.59 -9.79 2.27
N ASP A 140 -5.58 -9.19 2.93
CA ASP A 140 -6.85 -9.86 3.23
C ASP A 140 -7.94 -9.56 2.18
N ASP A 141 -8.03 -8.30 1.72
CA ASP A 141 -9.07 -7.86 0.78
C ASP A 141 -8.58 -7.81 -0.68
N TYR A 142 -7.31 -7.49 -0.94
CA TYR A 142 -6.77 -7.47 -2.31
C TYR A 142 -6.04 -8.76 -2.68
N GLU A 143 -5.61 -9.50 -1.66
CA GLU A 143 -4.90 -10.79 -1.76
C GLU A 143 -3.69 -10.69 -2.69
N VAL A 144 -2.87 -9.67 -2.50
CA VAL A 144 -1.61 -9.45 -3.25
C VAL A 144 -0.37 -9.51 -2.38
N SER A 145 -0.49 -9.81 -1.09
CA SER A 145 0.68 -10.08 -0.24
C SER A 145 1.18 -11.52 -0.43
N CYS A 146 2.20 -11.90 0.33
CA CYS A 146 2.70 -13.27 0.47
C CYS A 146 3.36 -13.45 1.85
N THR A 147 3.63 -14.69 2.23
CA THR A 147 4.25 -15.02 3.53
C THR A 147 5.52 -14.23 3.81
N GLU A 148 6.36 -14.02 2.80
CA GLU A 148 7.61 -13.27 2.96
C GLU A 148 7.38 -11.76 3.19
N LEU A 149 6.36 -11.17 2.54
CA LEU A 149 6.00 -9.78 2.78
C LEU A 149 5.38 -9.61 4.18
N ASP A 150 4.48 -10.52 4.55
CA ASP A 150 3.83 -10.52 5.85
C ASP A 150 4.87 -10.67 6.98
N LEU A 151 5.85 -11.57 6.80
CA LEU A 151 6.97 -11.76 7.74
C LEU A 151 7.77 -10.47 7.96
N VAL A 152 8.08 -9.73 6.88
CA VAL A 152 8.79 -8.45 7.00
C VAL A 152 7.96 -7.45 7.78
N VAL A 153 6.68 -7.30 7.45
CA VAL A 153 5.80 -6.31 8.08
C VAL A 153 5.62 -6.60 9.56
N ASP A 154 5.25 -7.84 9.90
CA ASP A 154 5.03 -8.26 11.28
C ASP A 154 6.30 -8.10 12.13
N THR A 155 7.45 -8.53 11.59
CA THR A 155 8.74 -8.41 12.30
C THR A 155 9.14 -6.94 12.48
N ALA A 156 9.00 -6.11 11.43
CA ALA A 156 9.36 -4.70 11.52
C ALA A 156 8.54 -3.97 12.59
N VAL A 157 7.23 -4.21 12.63
CA VAL A 157 6.32 -3.60 13.62
C VAL A 157 6.63 -4.11 15.03
N ALA A 158 6.81 -5.43 15.21
CA ALA A 158 7.17 -6.02 16.50
C ALA A 158 8.49 -5.46 17.04
N GLU A 159 9.43 -5.12 16.15
CA GLU A 159 10.72 -4.56 16.48
C GLU A 159 10.72 -3.03 16.54
N GLY A 160 9.57 -2.37 16.53
CA GLY A 160 9.46 -0.94 16.84
C GLY A 160 9.50 0.01 15.64
N ALA A 161 9.24 -0.49 14.43
CA ALA A 161 8.81 0.39 13.33
C ALA A 161 7.47 1.06 13.71
N LEU A 162 7.28 2.33 13.30
CA LEU A 162 5.98 3.01 13.46
C LEU A 162 4.90 2.34 12.61
N GLY A 163 5.30 1.75 11.49
CA GLY A 163 4.45 0.98 10.61
C GLY A 163 5.25 0.40 9.45
N SER A 164 4.70 -0.63 8.83
CA SER A 164 5.30 -1.29 7.68
C SER A 164 4.21 -1.79 6.72
N ARG A 165 4.54 -1.83 5.43
CA ARG A 165 3.66 -2.40 4.39
C ARG A 165 4.44 -2.91 3.20
N MET A 166 3.87 -3.86 2.48
CA MET A 166 4.32 -4.14 1.11
C MET A 166 4.19 -2.90 0.21
N THR A 167 5.07 -2.80 -0.78
CA THR A 167 5.05 -1.77 -1.82
C THR A 167 5.17 -2.37 -3.21
N GLY A 168 4.65 -1.67 -4.22
CA GLY A 168 4.57 -2.16 -5.59
C GLY A 168 3.44 -3.17 -5.81
N GLY A 169 3.60 -4.05 -6.80
CA GLY A 169 2.53 -4.94 -7.28
C GLY A 169 2.20 -6.15 -6.39
N GLY A 170 3.05 -6.45 -5.40
CA GLY A 170 2.85 -7.60 -4.50
C GLY A 170 3.35 -8.93 -5.04
N PHE A 171 2.91 -10.01 -4.40
CA PHE A 171 3.29 -11.42 -4.61
C PHE A 171 4.74 -11.74 -4.25
N GLY A 172 5.36 -10.86 -3.45
CA GLY A 172 6.78 -10.80 -3.14
C GLY A 172 7.30 -9.38 -3.39
N GLY A 173 8.61 -9.23 -3.62
CA GLY A 173 9.20 -7.93 -3.96
C GLY A 173 9.65 -7.23 -2.70
N SER A 174 9.15 -6.03 -2.42
CA SER A 174 9.64 -5.24 -1.30
C SER A 174 8.55 -4.77 -0.36
N ALA A 175 8.92 -4.57 0.90
CA ALA A 175 8.17 -3.82 1.87
C ALA A 175 8.94 -2.55 2.29
N ILE A 176 8.19 -1.55 2.76
CA ILE A 176 8.72 -0.32 3.33
C ILE A 176 8.29 -0.20 4.79
N SER A 177 9.22 0.21 5.65
CA SER A 177 8.99 0.40 7.08
C SER A 177 9.45 1.77 7.54
N LEU A 178 8.64 2.45 8.35
CA LEU A 178 9.02 3.70 9.01
C LEU A 178 9.71 3.37 10.33
N VAL A 179 11.04 3.53 10.38
CA VAL A 179 11.86 3.06 11.51
C VAL A 179 12.62 4.23 12.12
N PRO A 180 12.69 4.38 13.46
CA PRO A 180 13.62 5.32 14.08
C PRO A 180 15.07 5.07 13.62
N VAL A 181 15.80 6.13 13.29
CA VAL A 181 17.15 6.01 12.70
C VAL A 181 18.10 5.15 13.56
N GLY A 182 18.01 5.26 14.89
CA GLY A 182 18.82 4.46 15.82
C GLY A 182 18.48 2.96 15.86
N GLU A 183 17.31 2.57 15.35
CA GLU A 183 16.77 1.21 15.43
C GLU A 183 16.88 0.43 14.11
N VAL A 184 17.27 1.10 13.01
CA VAL A 184 17.35 0.50 11.66
C VAL A 184 18.15 -0.80 11.63
N GLU A 185 19.33 -0.82 12.28
CA GLU A 185 20.19 -2.00 12.32
C GLU A 185 19.55 -3.16 13.12
N ARG A 186 18.88 -2.85 14.23
CA ARG A 186 18.20 -3.87 15.05
C ARG A 186 17.05 -4.48 14.27
N VAL A 187 16.17 -3.65 13.72
CA VAL A 187 15.03 -4.09 12.90
C VAL A 187 15.49 -4.93 11.70
N SER A 188 16.53 -4.48 10.99
CA SER A 188 17.09 -5.20 9.84
C SER A 188 17.65 -6.57 10.23
N LYS A 189 18.31 -6.69 11.38
CA LYS A 189 18.83 -7.98 11.89
C LYS A 189 17.70 -8.91 12.31
N ALA A 190 16.68 -8.40 12.97
CA ALA A 190 15.53 -9.19 13.37
C ALA A 190 14.77 -9.74 12.16
N ILE A 191 14.54 -8.93 11.12
CA ILE A 191 13.94 -9.40 9.86
C ILE A 191 14.78 -10.52 9.24
N LYS A 192 16.10 -10.35 9.14
CA LYS A 192 16.98 -11.42 8.62
C LYS A 192 16.89 -12.70 9.43
N ALA A 193 16.93 -12.59 10.75
CA ALA A 193 16.81 -13.74 11.64
C ALA A 193 15.44 -14.44 11.51
N ALA A 194 14.36 -13.67 11.29
CA ALA A 194 13.03 -14.21 11.04
C ALA A 194 12.98 -15.02 9.73
N PHE A 195 13.62 -14.54 8.67
CA PHE A 195 13.77 -15.30 7.41
C PHE A 195 14.61 -16.56 7.56
N GLU A 196 15.67 -16.52 8.37
CA GLU A 196 16.52 -17.70 8.62
C GLU A 196 15.81 -18.79 9.45
N ALA A 197 14.77 -18.41 10.19
CA ALA A 197 14.00 -19.32 11.06
C ALA A 197 12.73 -19.90 10.41
N ALA A 198 12.29 -19.35 9.27
CA ALA A 198 11.10 -19.78 8.52
C ALA A 198 11.42 -20.91 7.54
#